data_AF-A0A1I5F169-F1
#
_entry.id   AF-A0A1I5F169-F1
#
_cell.length_a   1.000
_cell.length_b   1.000
_cell.length_c   1.000
_cell.angle_alpha   90.00
_cell.angle_beta   90.00
_cell.angle_gamma   90.00
#
_symmetry.space_group_name_H-M   'P 1'
#
loop_
_entity.id
_entity.type
_entity.pdbx_description
1 polymer ?
#
loop_
_entity_poly.entity_id
_entity_poly.type
_entity_poly.pdbx_seq_one_letter_code
_entity_poly.pdbx_strand_id
1 'polypeptide(L)'
;MQFNSKYTAASSLISELNKAKPCYEKCKRYLETGLDINSLYEDDENLLSAFIMDANEGQVLVDGIQFFLANGFDVSKDKGKYGAMCLQALCYSTYDEYIVKAGKLLIAAGAIDIASDDGETARGLAATKASYHEVIDVDYSLSNTFEAYYQLLDSLWNGEISFDIDVYSSFKEKTINHVYALAKKESNAIYLHNGNEYAFEYQLYFESNDGFLVVDKYASSWMIKKLPSCLLEDVSSYFSWILGNRVEEVYYEAINTLKERTRPVLKMVMNTGKIVSISTNTVETDEEEDYRGIFRFEF
;
A
#
# COMPACT_ATOMS: atom_id res chain seq x y z
N MET A 1 21.09 -38.81 4.12
CA MET A 1 19.63 -39.10 4.09
C MET A 1 18.77 -38.10 4.86
N GLN A 2 19.28 -37.37 5.86
CA GLN A 2 18.50 -36.35 6.61
C GLN A 2 18.16 -35.06 5.84
N PHE A 3 18.90 -34.72 4.77
CA PHE A 3 18.64 -33.51 3.98
C PHE A 3 17.29 -33.56 3.23
N ASN A 4 16.92 -34.73 2.71
CA ASN A 4 15.68 -34.89 1.92
C ASN A 4 14.40 -34.81 2.78
N SER A 5 14.46 -35.23 4.05
CA SER A 5 13.26 -35.27 4.91
C SER A 5 12.86 -33.90 5.46
N LYS A 6 13.83 -33.01 5.74
CA LYS A 6 13.56 -31.66 6.26
C LYS A 6 12.93 -30.76 5.20
N TYR A 7 13.48 -30.80 3.99
CA TYR A 7 12.92 -30.09 2.84
C TYR A 7 11.48 -30.56 2.55
N THR A 8 11.25 -31.87 2.58
CA THR A 8 9.89 -32.44 2.43
C THR A 8 8.91 -31.92 3.50
N ALA A 9 9.34 -31.79 4.77
CA ALA A 9 8.48 -31.28 5.84
C ALA A 9 8.18 -29.78 5.68
N ALA A 10 9.18 -28.98 5.30
CA ALA A 10 9.05 -27.55 5.01
C ALA A 10 8.05 -27.28 3.87
N SER A 11 8.26 -27.91 2.70
CA SER A 11 7.33 -27.76 1.56
C SER A 11 5.94 -28.30 1.89
N SER A 12 5.83 -29.35 2.71
CA SER A 12 4.53 -29.85 3.16
C SER A 12 3.81 -28.90 4.10
N LEU A 13 4.54 -28.19 4.97
CA LEU A 13 3.98 -27.15 5.83
C LEU A 13 3.45 -25.98 5.00
N ILE A 14 4.27 -25.44 4.09
CA ILE A 14 3.87 -24.36 3.18
C ILE A 14 2.63 -24.77 2.38
N SER A 15 2.66 -25.96 1.77
CA SER A 15 1.53 -26.48 0.99
C SER A 15 0.26 -26.66 1.82
N GLU A 16 0.37 -27.04 3.11
CA GLU A 16 -0.79 -27.15 3.99
C GLU A 16 -1.36 -25.79 4.38
N LEU A 17 -0.49 -24.80 4.64
CA LEU A 17 -0.87 -23.43 4.95
C LEU A 17 -1.50 -22.71 3.74
N ASN A 18 -1.09 -23.03 2.52
CA ASN A 18 -1.60 -22.40 1.30
C ASN A 18 -2.96 -22.93 0.82
N LYS A 19 -3.60 -23.84 1.56
CA LYS A 19 -4.95 -24.29 1.23
C LYS A 19 -5.97 -23.25 1.62
N ALA A 20 -7.06 -23.17 0.87
CA ALA A 20 -8.24 -22.37 1.25
C ALA A 20 -8.79 -22.69 2.67
N LYS A 21 -8.51 -23.89 3.18
CA LYS A 21 -8.79 -24.30 4.57
C LYS A 21 -7.58 -25.04 5.15
N PRO A 22 -6.62 -24.34 5.76
CA PRO A 22 -5.44 -24.96 6.34
C PRO A 22 -5.80 -25.87 7.52
N CYS A 23 -5.14 -27.02 7.63
CA CYS A 23 -5.24 -27.86 8.82
C CYS A 23 -4.12 -27.50 9.81
N TYR A 24 -4.36 -26.53 10.69
CA TYR A 24 -3.34 -26.04 11.64
C TYR A 24 -2.80 -27.13 12.58
N GLU A 25 -3.60 -28.13 12.94
CA GLU A 25 -3.12 -29.29 13.72
C GLU A 25 -2.11 -30.13 12.93
N LYS A 26 -2.28 -30.23 11.61
CA LYS A 26 -1.30 -30.88 10.74
C LYS A 26 -0.05 -30.01 10.57
N CYS A 27 -0.21 -28.69 10.48
CA CYS A 27 0.91 -27.76 10.47
C CYS A 27 1.78 -27.87 11.74
N LYS A 28 1.16 -27.91 12.92
CA LYS A 28 1.85 -28.12 14.20
C LYS A 28 2.61 -29.45 14.24
N ARG A 29 2.00 -30.53 13.74
CA ARG A 29 2.67 -31.84 13.65
C ARG A 29 3.95 -31.79 12.80
N TYR A 30 4.01 -30.97 11.75
CA TYR A 30 5.26 -30.79 11.00
C TYR A 30 6.35 -30.19 11.87
N LEU A 31 6.04 -29.20 12.70
CA LEU A 31 6.97 -28.62 13.67
C LEU A 31 7.42 -29.65 14.73
N GLU A 32 6.50 -30.49 15.21
CA GLU A 32 6.79 -31.57 16.17
C GLU A 32 7.73 -32.65 15.60
N THR A 33 7.87 -32.77 14.28
CA THR A 33 8.87 -33.66 13.66
C THR A 33 10.32 -33.17 13.78
N GLY A 34 10.53 -31.97 14.36
CA GLY A 34 11.83 -31.31 14.46
C GLY A 34 12.15 -30.38 13.29
N LEU A 35 11.14 -29.95 12.54
CA LEU A 35 11.26 -28.83 11.59
C LEU A 35 11.48 -27.54 12.41
N ASP A 36 12.63 -26.92 12.21
CA ASP A 36 12.90 -25.59 12.80
C ASP A 36 12.12 -24.54 12.01
N ILE A 37 11.20 -23.84 12.66
CA ILE A 37 10.41 -22.78 12.04
C ILE A 37 11.28 -21.62 11.51
N ASN A 38 12.50 -21.50 12.04
CA ASN A 38 13.49 -20.52 11.63
C ASN A 38 14.55 -21.11 10.68
N SER A 39 14.28 -22.24 10.04
CA SER A 39 15.18 -22.79 9.03
C SER A 39 15.16 -21.93 7.77
N LEU A 40 16.30 -21.90 7.08
CA LEU A 40 16.33 -21.44 5.69
C LEU A 40 15.53 -22.41 4.81
N TYR A 41 14.92 -21.86 3.77
CA TYR A 41 14.19 -22.55 2.72
C TYR A 41 14.82 -22.18 1.39
N GLU A 42 15.26 -23.16 0.60
CA GLU A 42 16.04 -22.93 -0.63
C GLU A 42 17.15 -21.87 -0.50
N ASP A 43 17.79 -21.52 -1.61
CA ASP A 43 18.84 -20.50 -1.57
C ASP A 43 18.18 -19.12 -1.34
N ASP A 44 18.66 -18.42 -0.30
CA ASP A 44 18.29 -17.04 0.05
C ASP A 44 16.85 -16.78 0.55
N GLU A 45 16.11 -17.80 0.99
CA GLU A 45 14.81 -17.61 1.68
C GLU A 45 14.82 -18.21 3.09
N ASN A 46 14.00 -17.64 3.98
CA ASN A 46 13.59 -18.32 5.20
C ASN A 46 12.20 -18.93 5.00
N LEU A 47 11.82 -19.87 5.87
CA LEU A 47 10.57 -20.61 5.71
C LEU A 47 9.32 -19.72 5.62
N LEU A 48 9.32 -18.57 6.31
CA LEU A 48 8.21 -17.62 6.24
C LEU A 48 8.24 -16.79 4.96
N SER A 49 9.40 -16.29 4.52
CA SER A 49 9.49 -15.55 3.25
C SER A 49 9.10 -16.42 2.06
N ALA A 50 9.49 -17.70 2.06
CA ALA A 50 9.06 -18.67 1.07
C ALA A 50 7.54 -18.88 1.05
N PHE A 51 6.93 -19.05 2.23
CA PHE A 51 5.47 -19.11 2.34
C PHE A 51 4.79 -17.86 1.79
N ILE A 52 5.32 -16.66 2.10
CA ILE A 52 4.77 -15.38 1.62
C ILE A 52 4.78 -15.32 0.10
N MET A 53 5.85 -15.77 -0.55
CA MET A 53 5.98 -15.78 -2.01
C MET A 53 5.03 -16.79 -2.68
N ASP A 54 4.77 -17.92 -2.03
CA ASP A 54 3.85 -18.95 -2.54
C ASP A 54 2.37 -18.64 -2.26
N ALA A 55 2.06 -17.67 -1.39
CA ALA A 55 0.70 -17.33 -1.03
C ALA A 55 -0.01 -16.61 -2.19
N ASN A 56 -1.09 -17.22 -2.67
CA ASN A 56 -1.88 -16.72 -3.81
C ASN A 56 -3.18 -16.01 -3.39
N GLU A 57 -3.54 -16.03 -2.11
CA GLU A 57 -4.75 -15.39 -1.57
C GLU A 57 -4.39 -14.53 -0.36
N GLY A 58 -4.81 -13.26 -0.35
CA GLY A 58 -4.45 -12.31 0.70
C GLY A 58 -4.81 -12.72 2.13
N GLN A 59 -5.97 -13.37 2.33
CA GLN A 59 -6.34 -13.86 3.66
C GLN A 59 -5.46 -15.03 4.12
N VAL A 60 -5.08 -15.92 3.19
CA VAL A 60 -4.17 -17.05 3.46
C VAL A 60 -2.80 -16.51 3.88
N LEU A 61 -2.30 -15.48 3.19
CA LEU A 61 -1.05 -14.79 3.53
C LEU A 61 -1.06 -14.28 4.98
N VAL A 62 -2.11 -13.56 5.38
CA VAL A 62 -2.24 -13.01 6.73
C VAL A 62 -2.32 -14.11 7.79
N ASP A 63 -3.17 -15.11 7.58
CA ASP A 63 -3.36 -16.23 8.50
C ASP A 63 -2.06 -17.05 8.67
N GLY A 64 -1.35 -17.28 7.57
CA GLY A 64 -0.07 -17.98 7.60
C GLY A 64 1.01 -17.20 8.34
N ILE A 65 1.17 -15.89 8.10
CA ILE A 65 2.09 -15.04 8.88
C ILE A 65 1.78 -15.14 10.38
N GLN A 66 0.51 -15.03 10.77
CA GLN A 66 0.10 -15.19 12.16
C GLN A 66 0.47 -16.56 12.72
N PHE A 67 0.28 -17.62 11.94
CA PHE A 67 0.69 -18.97 12.33
C PHE A 67 2.20 -19.04 12.58
N PHE A 68 3.04 -18.52 11.68
CA PHE A 68 4.50 -18.54 11.85
C PHE A 68 4.93 -17.78 13.11
N LEU A 69 4.41 -16.56 13.30
CA LEU A 69 4.72 -15.74 14.47
C LEU A 69 4.28 -16.42 15.77
N ALA A 70 3.07 -17.01 15.80
CA ALA A 70 2.55 -17.70 16.98
C ALA A 70 3.33 -18.98 17.33
N ASN A 71 4.08 -19.55 16.39
CA ASN A 71 4.86 -20.77 16.58
C ASN A 71 6.37 -20.50 16.68
N GLY A 72 6.78 -19.25 16.95
CA GLY A 72 8.15 -18.92 17.33
C GLY A 72 9.08 -18.58 16.17
N PHE A 73 8.54 -18.12 15.05
CA PHE A 73 9.36 -17.46 14.04
C PHE A 73 10.00 -16.18 14.63
N ASP A 74 11.32 -16.12 14.63
CA ASP A 74 12.12 -15.02 15.15
C ASP A 74 12.40 -14.02 14.03
N VAL A 75 11.55 -13.01 13.96
CA VAL A 75 11.64 -11.91 12.99
C VAL A 75 12.95 -11.12 13.14
N SER A 76 13.52 -11.07 14.35
CA SER A 76 14.76 -10.35 14.65
C SER A 76 16.03 -11.16 14.36
N LYS A 77 15.89 -12.43 13.97
CA LYS A 77 17.00 -13.34 13.71
C LYS A 77 17.92 -12.77 12.65
N ASP A 78 19.21 -13.04 12.85
CA ASP A 78 20.30 -12.54 12.01
C ASP A 78 20.26 -11.02 11.84
N LYS A 79 20.19 -10.31 12.98
CA LYS A 79 20.16 -8.83 13.05
C LYS A 79 19.01 -8.23 12.24
N GLY A 80 17.86 -8.92 12.20
CA GLY A 80 16.66 -8.48 11.48
C GLY A 80 16.58 -8.91 10.02
N LYS A 81 17.58 -9.64 9.47
CA LYS A 81 17.55 -10.12 8.09
C LYS A 81 16.32 -10.98 7.81
N TYR A 82 15.88 -11.80 8.76
CA TYR A 82 14.71 -12.68 8.58
C TYR A 82 13.42 -11.88 8.37
N GLY A 83 13.19 -10.86 9.20
CA GLY A 83 12.07 -9.94 9.04
C GLY A 83 12.14 -9.14 7.74
N ALA A 84 13.32 -8.64 7.39
CA ALA A 84 13.52 -7.90 6.14
C ALA A 84 13.19 -8.74 4.90
N MET A 85 13.64 -9.99 4.85
CA MET A 85 13.28 -10.93 3.76
C MET A 85 11.76 -11.13 3.67
N CYS A 86 11.05 -11.18 4.80
CA CYS A 86 9.59 -11.30 4.80
C CYS A 86 8.92 -10.03 4.27
N LEU A 87 9.43 -8.84 4.63
CA LEU A 87 8.92 -7.57 4.09
C LEU A 87 9.16 -7.46 2.57
N GLN A 88 10.32 -7.91 2.09
CA GLN A 88 10.64 -7.94 0.66
C GLN A 88 9.77 -8.96 -0.09
N ALA A 89 9.55 -10.14 0.48
CA ALA A 89 8.71 -11.18 -0.10
C ALA A 89 7.27 -10.70 -0.36
N LEU A 90 6.74 -9.78 0.46
CA LEU A 90 5.42 -9.19 0.22
C LEU A 90 5.31 -8.46 -1.12
N CYS A 91 6.42 -7.92 -1.65
CA CYS A 91 6.48 -7.29 -2.97
C CYS A 91 6.31 -8.25 -4.15
N TYR A 92 6.31 -9.57 -3.88
CA TYR A 92 6.14 -10.63 -4.86
C TYR A 92 4.93 -11.52 -4.59
N SER A 93 4.21 -11.29 -3.50
CA SER A 93 3.02 -12.05 -3.07
C SER A 93 1.72 -11.50 -3.68
N THR A 94 0.61 -12.24 -3.52
CA THR A 94 -0.86 -11.96 -3.70
C THR A 94 -1.36 -10.77 -4.55
N TYR A 95 -0.66 -9.64 -4.58
CA TYR A 95 -0.94 -8.43 -5.35
C TYR A 95 -2.33 -7.85 -5.01
N ASP A 96 -2.65 -7.82 -3.72
CA ASP A 96 -3.91 -7.28 -3.21
C ASP A 96 -3.71 -6.45 -1.91
N GLU A 97 -4.81 -5.92 -1.37
CA GLU A 97 -4.79 -5.07 -0.16
C GLU A 97 -4.19 -5.73 1.09
N TYR A 98 -4.08 -7.06 1.12
CA TYR A 98 -3.58 -7.77 2.28
C TYR A 98 -2.07 -7.62 2.46
N ILE A 99 -1.31 -7.16 1.44
CA ILE A 99 0.13 -6.88 1.60
C ILE A 99 0.38 -5.82 2.69
N VAL A 100 -0.49 -4.81 2.81
CA VAL A 100 -0.39 -3.77 3.84
C VAL A 100 -0.69 -4.37 5.22
N LYS A 101 -1.73 -5.20 5.33
CA LYS A 101 -2.10 -5.88 6.59
C LYS A 101 -0.99 -6.84 7.04
N ALA A 102 -0.43 -7.62 6.13
CA ALA A 102 0.69 -8.52 6.35
C ALA A 102 1.96 -7.78 6.78
N GLY A 103 2.28 -6.67 6.10
CA GLY A 103 3.38 -5.78 6.47
C GLY A 103 3.26 -5.28 7.91
N LYS A 104 2.07 -4.80 8.30
CA LYS A 104 1.80 -4.38 9.69
C LYS A 104 2.07 -5.49 10.70
N LEU A 105 1.69 -6.74 10.42
CA LEU A 105 1.96 -7.87 11.32
C LEU A 105 3.46 -8.12 11.51
N LEU A 106 4.22 -8.10 10.42
CA LEU A 106 5.68 -8.31 10.47
C LEU A 106 6.38 -7.17 11.22
N ILE A 107 6.02 -5.92 10.93
CA ILE A 107 6.59 -4.73 11.60
C ILE A 107 6.24 -4.74 13.09
N ALA A 108 4.99 -5.07 13.45
CA ALA A 108 4.59 -5.21 14.85
C ALA A 108 5.34 -6.33 15.58
N ALA A 109 5.77 -7.37 14.86
CA ALA A 109 6.62 -8.44 15.37
C ALA A 109 8.12 -8.10 15.41
N GLY A 110 8.51 -6.88 15.02
CA GLY A 110 9.89 -6.38 15.10
C GLY A 110 10.67 -6.43 13.78
N ALA A 111 10.00 -6.60 12.64
CA ALA A 111 10.66 -6.49 11.34
C ALA A 111 11.18 -5.06 11.12
N ILE A 112 12.36 -4.95 10.51
CA ILE A 112 13.00 -3.70 10.13
C ILE A 112 13.24 -3.72 8.62
N ASP A 113 13.14 -2.56 7.98
CA ASP A 113 13.50 -2.41 6.57
C ASP A 113 15.01 -2.22 6.45
N ILE A 114 15.73 -3.27 6.06
CA ILE A 114 17.17 -3.23 5.77
C ILE A 114 17.41 -3.83 4.39
N ALA A 115 18.53 -3.45 3.78
CA ALA A 115 18.91 -3.97 2.47
C ALA A 115 19.26 -5.47 2.54
N SER A 116 18.83 -6.21 1.52
CA SER A 116 19.36 -7.54 1.20
C SER A 116 20.79 -7.45 0.68
N ASP A 117 21.41 -8.60 0.44
CA ASP A 117 22.82 -8.68 0.00
C ASP A 117 23.04 -8.05 -1.40
N ASP A 118 21.98 -7.88 -2.19
CA ASP A 118 21.95 -7.16 -3.48
C ASP A 118 21.73 -5.64 -3.34
N GLY A 119 21.56 -5.14 -2.12
CA GLY A 119 21.40 -3.72 -1.82
C GLY A 119 19.96 -3.20 -1.85
N GLU A 120 18.97 -4.07 -2.09
CA GLU A 120 17.57 -3.64 -2.20
C GLU A 120 16.85 -3.70 -0.85
N THR A 121 16.05 -2.68 -0.50
CA THR A 121 15.19 -2.71 0.70
C THR A 121 13.75 -3.03 0.30
N ALA A 122 12.91 -3.47 1.24
CA ALA A 122 11.49 -3.68 0.95
C ALA A 122 10.83 -2.37 0.51
N ARG A 123 11.22 -1.24 1.10
CA ARG A 123 10.74 0.10 0.70
C ARG A 123 11.12 0.43 -0.74
N GLY A 124 12.37 0.17 -1.11
CA GLY A 124 12.85 0.33 -2.48
C GLY A 124 12.07 -0.53 -3.48
N LEU A 125 11.88 -1.80 -3.15
CA LEU A 125 11.08 -2.74 -3.94
C LEU A 125 9.62 -2.29 -4.10
N ALA A 126 8.99 -1.82 -3.01
CA ALA A 126 7.60 -1.34 -3.05
C ALA A 126 7.45 -0.15 -3.99
N ALA A 127 8.40 0.81 -3.96
CA ALA A 127 8.42 1.93 -4.90
C ALA A 127 8.60 1.46 -6.35
N THR A 128 9.51 0.52 -6.61
CA THR A 128 9.72 -0.08 -7.94
C THR A 128 8.44 -0.77 -8.43
N LYS A 129 7.75 -1.52 -7.57
CA LYS A 129 6.50 -2.21 -7.90
C LYS A 129 5.36 -1.23 -8.18
N ALA A 130 5.21 -0.18 -7.36
CA ALA A 130 4.23 0.87 -7.60
C ALA A 130 4.42 1.50 -8.98
N SER A 131 5.66 1.86 -9.33
CA SER A 131 6.01 2.44 -10.63
C SER A 131 5.83 1.46 -11.79
N TYR A 132 6.22 0.19 -11.62
CA TYR A 132 6.04 -0.85 -12.63
C TYR A 132 4.57 -1.03 -13.00
N HIS A 133 3.70 -1.17 -12.01
CA HIS A 133 2.27 -1.35 -12.26
C HIS A 133 1.63 -0.08 -12.83
N GLU A 134 2.11 1.11 -12.48
CA GLU A 134 1.64 2.37 -13.08
C GLU A 134 2.02 2.48 -14.56
N VAL A 135 3.29 2.25 -14.90
CA VAL A 135 3.86 2.60 -16.21
C VAL A 135 3.76 1.45 -17.22
N ILE A 136 3.91 0.21 -16.77
CA ILE A 136 3.99 -0.97 -17.65
C ILE A 136 2.64 -1.66 -17.75
N ASP A 137 2.02 -1.99 -16.60
CA ASP A 137 0.74 -2.72 -16.59
C ASP A 137 -0.47 -1.79 -16.74
N VAL A 138 -0.30 -0.50 -16.45
CA VAL A 138 -1.38 0.49 -16.39
C VAL A 138 -2.46 0.06 -15.37
N ASP A 139 -2.03 -0.63 -14.31
CA ASP A 139 -2.85 -1.02 -13.16
C ASP A 139 -2.63 -0.05 -12.00
N TYR A 140 -3.35 1.06 -12.06
CA TYR A 140 -3.28 2.10 -11.04
C TYR A 140 -3.84 1.66 -9.69
N SER A 141 -4.72 0.66 -9.65
CA SER A 141 -5.26 0.15 -8.38
C SER A 141 -4.19 -0.62 -7.63
N LEU A 142 -3.46 -1.48 -8.33
CA LEU A 142 -2.35 -2.23 -7.76
C LEU A 142 -1.15 -1.33 -7.47
N SER A 143 -0.84 -0.38 -8.37
CA SER A 143 0.17 0.64 -8.12
C SER A 143 -0.07 1.37 -6.79
N ASN A 144 -1.31 1.80 -6.52
CA ASN A 144 -1.66 2.47 -5.28
C ASN A 144 -1.76 1.57 -4.06
N THR A 145 -1.96 0.26 -4.27
CA THR A 145 -1.81 -0.73 -3.20
C THR A 145 -0.35 -0.83 -2.75
N PHE A 146 0.59 -0.83 -3.71
CA PHE A 146 2.02 -0.75 -3.39
C PHE A 146 2.44 0.61 -2.86
N GLU A 147 1.82 1.71 -3.29
CA GLU A 147 2.06 3.02 -2.69
C GLU A 147 1.69 3.01 -1.21
N ALA A 148 0.53 2.47 -0.82
CA ALA A 148 0.17 2.34 0.59
C ALA A 148 1.18 1.48 1.37
N TYR A 149 1.71 0.41 0.76
CA TYR A 149 2.75 -0.40 1.38
C TYR A 149 4.09 0.35 1.49
N TYR A 150 4.48 1.11 0.45
CA TYR A 150 5.65 2.00 0.46
C TYR A 150 5.54 3.02 1.60
N GLN A 151 4.39 3.68 1.75
CA GLN A 151 4.16 4.66 2.82
C GLN A 151 4.29 4.02 4.22
N LEU A 152 3.79 2.78 4.41
CA LEU A 152 3.99 2.03 5.64
C LEU A 152 5.48 1.81 5.94
N LEU A 153 6.25 1.36 4.94
CA LEU A 153 7.69 1.11 5.06
C LEU A 153 8.50 2.40 5.22
N ASP A 154 8.11 3.49 4.57
CA ASP A 154 8.72 4.80 4.72
C ASP A 154 8.54 5.34 6.15
N SER A 155 7.36 5.16 6.74
CA SER A 155 7.13 5.50 8.15
C SER A 155 8.02 4.71 9.10
N LEU A 156 8.28 3.43 8.80
CA LEU A 156 9.21 2.58 9.55
C LEU A 156 10.65 3.08 9.41
N TRP A 157 11.07 3.39 8.18
CA TRP A 157 12.42 3.89 7.89
C TRP A 157 12.73 5.20 8.62
N ASN A 158 11.74 6.08 8.73
CA ASN A 158 11.87 7.37 9.42
C ASN A 158 11.74 7.27 10.95
N GLY A 159 11.50 6.07 11.50
CA GLY A 159 11.34 5.85 12.95
C GLY A 159 9.99 6.33 13.51
N GLU A 160 9.03 6.67 12.65
CA GLU A 160 7.71 7.18 12.98
C GLU A 160 6.61 6.20 12.50
N ILE A 161 6.74 4.93 12.91
CA ILE A 161 5.90 3.83 12.40
C ILE A 161 4.41 4.18 12.51
N SER A 162 3.75 4.28 11.36
CA SER A 162 2.33 4.58 11.26
C SER A 162 1.54 3.34 10.84
N PHE A 163 1.12 2.53 11.83
CA PHE A 163 0.20 1.42 11.62
C PHE A 163 -1.21 1.85 11.15
N ASP A 164 -1.45 3.16 11.17
CA ASP A 164 -2.67 3.80 10.71
C ASP A 164 -2.74 3.92 9.17
N ILE A 165 -1.67 3.60 8.45
CA ILE A 165 -1.64 3.62 6.98
C ILE A 165 -2.46 2.46 6.40
N ASP A 166 -3.35 2.70 5.45
CA ASP A 166 -4.13 1.65 4.78
C ASP A 166 -4.28 1.93 3.27
N VAL A 167 -4.79 0.94 2.53
CA VAL A 167 -5.08 1.10 1.10
C VAL A 167 -6.23 2.10 0.88
N TYR A 168 -6.17 2.84 -0.23
CA TYR A 168 -7.18 3.85 -0.58
C TYR A 168 -8.61 3.29 -0.68
N SER A 169 -8.76 2.02 -1.08
CA SER A 169 -10.05 1.35 -1.25
C SER A 169 -10.83 1.25 0.06
N SER A 170 -10.16 1.30 1.21
CA SER A 170 -10.80 1.32 2.53
C SER A 170 -11.55 2.63 2.83
N PHE A 171 -11.41 3.65 1.98
CA PHE A 171 -12.24 4.86 2.00
C PHE A 171 -13.66 4.64 1.47
N LYS A 172 -13.94 3.48 0.86
CA LYS A 172 -15.30 3.09 0.48
C LYS A 172 -16.24 3.05 1.70
N GLU A 173 -17.49 3.43 1.49
CA GLU A 173 -18.55 3.60 2.50
C GLU A 173 -18.29 4.68 3.56
N LYS A 174 -17.23 5.48 3.43
CA LYS A 174 -16.94 6.60 4.35
C LYS A 174 -17.70 7.86 3.92
N THR A 175 -17.99 8.74 4.89
CA THR A 175 -18.60 10.05 4.63
C THR A 175 -17.53 11.12 4.62
N ILE A 176 -17.53 12.00 3.61
CA ILE A 176 -16.57 13.11 3.52
C ILE A 176 -17.07 14.28 4.37
N ASN A 177 -16.34 14.64 5.42
CA ASN A 177 -16.73 15.71 6.35
C ASN A 177 -16.06 17.04 6.00
N HIS A 178 -14.76 17.00 5.74
CA HIS A 178 -13.94 18.15 5.37
C HIS A 178 -12.91 17.73 4.33
N VAL A 179 -12.34 18.72 3.64
CA VAL A 179 -11.18 18.52 2.78
C VAL A 179 -10.12 19.55 3.14
N TYR A 180 -8.91 19.06 3.41
CA TYR A 180 -7.75 19.90 3.66
C TYR A 180 -6.77 19.79 2.50
N ALA A 181 -6.01 20.85 2.26
CA ALA A 181 -4.93 20.85 1.29
C ALA A 181 -3.61 21.21 1.98
N LEU A 182 -2.52 20.55 1.58
CA LEU A 182 -1.19 20.93 2.02
C LEU A 182 -0.80 22.27 1.39
N ALA A 183 -0.58 23.27 2.25
CA ALA A 183 -0.29 24.64 1.84
C ALA A 183 1.17 25.01 2.11
N LYS A 184 1.79 25.79 1.21
CA LYS A 184 3.01 26.55 1.53
C LYS A 184 2.60 27.91 2.09
N LYS A 185 3.44 28.49 2.94
CA LYS A 185 3.18 29.80 3.60
C LYS A 185 2.87 30.95 2.65
N GLU A 186 3.21 30.83 1.36
CA GLU A 186 3.18 31.92 0.38
C GLU A 186 2.38 31.59 -0.90
N SER A 187 1.69 30.44 -0.96
CA SER A 187 0.85 30.07 -2.10
C SER A 187 -0.53 29.59 -1.67
N ASN A 188 -1.54 29.85 -2.50
CA ASN A 188 -2.87 29.30 -2.30
C ASN A 188 -2.81 27.77 -2.49
N ALA A 189 -3.43 27.01 -1.59
CA ALA A 189 -3.42 25.55 -1.72
C ALA A 189 -4.24 25.04 -2.92
N ILE A 190 -5.27 25.81 -3.32
CA ILE A 190 -6.10 25.55 -4.50
C ILE A 190 -6.23 26.80 -5.36
N TYR A 191 -6.20 26.63 -6.68
CA TYR A 191 -6.50 27.69 -7.65
C TYR A 191 -7.28 27.15 -8.86
N LEU A 192 -8.00 28.04 -9.54
CA LEU A 192 -8.71 27.71 -10.77
C LEU A 192 -7.70 27.44 -11.89
N HIS A 193 -7.81 26.28 -12.54
CA HIS A 193 -6.91 25.89 -13.63
C HIS A 193 -7.51 26.20 -15.00
N ASN A 194 -8.66 25.59 -15.32
CA ASN A 194 -9.34 25.78 -16.60
C ASN A 194 -10.83 25.45 -16.48
N GLY A 195 -11.70 26.37 -16.89
CA GLY A 195 -13.15 26.15 -16.87
C GLY A 195 -13.66 25.80 -15.47
N ASN A 196 -14.02 24.52 -15.28
CA ASN A 196 -14.52 23.98 -14.01
C ASN A 196 -13.49 23.05 -13.31
N GLU A 197 -12.22 23.13 -13.70
CA GLU A 197 -11.12 22.36 -13.14
C GLU A 197 -10.31 23.21 -12.16
N TYR A 198 -9.96 22.61 -11.03
CA TYR A 198 -9.16 23.23 -9.98
C TYR A 198 -7.84 22.47 -9.85
N ALA A 199 -6.79 23.17 -9.49
CA ALA A 199 -5.47 22.59 -9.28
C ALA A 199 -5.01 22.73 -7.83
N PHE A 200 -4.21 21.77 -7.38
CA PHE A 200 -3.52 21.77 -6.09
C PHE A 200 -2.06 21.33 -6.27
N GLU A 201 -1.18 21.81 -5.38
CA GLU A 201 0.28 21.65 -5.56
C GLU A 201 0.85 20.35 -4.99
N TYR A 202 0.32 19.84 -3.87
CA TYR A 202 0.95 18.73 -3.15
C TYR A 202 -0.03 17.61 -2.84
N GLN A 203 -0.91 17.83 -1.87
CA GLN A 203 -1.78 16.78 -1.33
C GLN A 203 -3.12 17.35 -0.91
N LEU A 204 -4.16 16.56 -1.13
CA LEU A 204 -5.49 16.70 -0.54
C LEU A 204 -5.69 15.64 0.53
N TYR A 205 -6.43 15.98 1.57
CA TYR A 205 -6.80 15.12 2.68
C TYR A 205 -8.31 15.15 2.82
N PHE A 206 -8.98 14.08 2.39
CA PHE A 206 -10.43 13.95 2.52
C PHE A 206 -10.75 13.32 3.87
N GLU A 207 -11.25 14.13 4.80
CA GLU A 207 -11.59 13.68 6.15
C GLU A 207 -12.86 12.84 6.15
N SER A 208 -12.80 11.74 6.90
CA SER A 208 -13.94 10.91 7.27
C SER A 208 -13.98 10.65 8.77
N ASN A 209 -14.98 9.89 9.20
CA ASN A 209 -15.10 9.44 10.59
C ASN A 209 -14.00 8.45 11.04
N ASP A 210 -13.21 7.90 10.11
CA ASP A 210 -12.22 6.85 10.38
C ASP A 210 -10.83 7.19 9.84
N GLY A 211 -10.56 8.49 9.64
CA GLY A 211 -9.28 8.98 9.12
C GLY A 211 -9.45 9.75 7.82
N PHE A 212 -8.36 9.84 7.06
CA PHE A 212 -8.20 10.71 5.91
C PHE A 212 -7.74 9.88 4.72
N LEU A 213 -8.42 10.04 3.58
CA LEU A 213 -7.86 9.65 2.29
C LEU A 213 -6.89 10.74 1.85
N VAL A 214 -5.62 10.40 1.74
CA VAL A 214 -4.58 11.25 1.15
C VAL A 214 -4.61 11.03 -0.35
N VAL A 215 -4.60 12.12 -1.11
CA VAL A 215 -4.41 12.09 -2.56
C VAL A 215 -3.33 13.09 -2.92
N ASP A 216 -2.24 12.63 -3.51
CA ASP A 216 -1.16 13.50 -3.94
C ASP A 216 -1.37 14.08 -5.34
N LYS A 217 -0.45 14.96 -5.77
CA LYS A 217 -0.50 15.63 -7.07
C LYS A 217 -0.30 14.71 -8.28
N TYR A 218 0.14 13.47 -8.05
CA TYR A 218 0.26 12.42 -9.06
C TYR A 218 -0.97 11.51 -9.11
N ALA A 219 -2.00 11.83 -8.31
CA ALA A 219 -3.20 11.02 -8.06
C ALA A 219 -2.89 9.69 -7.34
N SER A 220 -1.72 9.57 -6.70
CA SER A 220 -1.44 8.48 -5.78
C SER A 220 -2.22 8.67 -4.49
N SER A 221 -2.71 7.59 -3.88
CA SER A 221 -3.59 7.67 -2.72
C SER A 221 -3.44 6.51 -1.73
N TRP A 222 -3.62 6.86 -0.46
CA TRP A 222 -3.58 5.95 0.69
C TRP A 222 -4.38 6.54 1.85
N MET A 223 -4.70 5.71 2.83
CA MET A 223 -5.40 6.13 4.05
C MET A 223 -4.41 6.41 5.18
N ILE A 224 -4.74 7.38 6.03
CA ILE A 224 -4.07 7.64 7.31
C ILE A 224 -5.12 7.97 8.38
N LYS A 225 -4.81 7.82 9.67
CA LYS A 225 -5.76 8.24 10.75
C LYS A 225 -5.48 9.59 11.36
N LYS A 226 -4.28 10.15 11.16
CA LYS A 226 -3.86 11.41 11.77
C LYS A 226 -3.28 12.31 10.70
N LEU A 227 -3.68 13.59 10.74
CA LEU A 227 -3.08 14.60 9.88
C LEU A 227 -1.60 14.81 10.24
N PRO A 228 -0.76 15.14 9.25
CA PRO A 228 0.61 15.56 9.50
C PRO A 228 0.65 16.86 10.32
N SER A 229 1.78 17.13 10.97
CA SER A 229 2.00 18.36 11.74
C SER A 229 2.32 19.59 10.88
N CYS A 230 2.22 19.48 9.55
CA CYS A 230 2.48 20.57 8.62
C CYS A 230 1.30 21.54 8.50
N LEU A 231 1.50 22.64 7.77
CA LEU A 231 0.46 23.63 7.55
C LEU A 231 -0.57 23.09 6.54
N LEU A 232 -1.81 22.93 7.00
CA LEU A 232 -2.95 22.54 6.18
C LEU A 232 -3.95 23.70 6.08
N GLU A 233 -4.49 23.91 4.89
CA GLU A 233 -5.58 24.84 4.63
C GLU A 233 -6.90 24.07 4.51
N ASP A 234 -7.95 24.51 5.21
CA ASP A 234 -9.30 23.97 5.00
C ASP A 234 -9.85 24.51 3.67
N VAL A 235 -10.02 23.60 2.73
CA VAL A 235 -10.46 23.87 1.36
C VAL A 235 -11.86 23.30 1.08
N SER A 236 -12.60 22.96 2.14
CA SER A 236 -13.92 22.31 2.05
C SER A 236 -14.92 23.09 1.20
N SER A 237 -14.78 24.41 1.08
CA SER A 237 -15.64 25.25 0.24
C SER A 237 -15.60 24.85 -1.25
N TYR A 238 -14.44 24.44 -1.77
CA TYR A 238 -14.27 23.93 -3.13
C TYR A 238 -14.92 22.56 -3.34
N PHE A 239 -15.15 21.81 -2.27
CA PHE A 239 -15.74 20.47 -2.28
C PHE A 239 -17.16 20.42 -1.71
N SER A 240 -17.80 21.58 -1.53
CA SER A 240 -19.12 21.72 -0.87
C SER A 240 -20.21 20.79 -1.43
N TRP A 241 -20.10 20.38 -2.70
CA TRP A 241 -21.06 19.50 -3.35
C TRP A 241 -20.95 18.03 -2.93
N ILE A 242 -19.79 17.58 -2.45
CA ILE A 242 -19.55 16.19 -2.02
C ILE A 242 -19.52 16.05 -0.49
N LEU A 243 -19.36 17.14 0.27
CA LEU A 243 -19.41 17.09 1.73
C LEU A 243 -20.73 16.51 2.25
N GLY A 244 -20.64 15.69 3.30
CA GLY A 244 -21.76 14.99 3.92
C GLY A 244 -22.29 13.79 3.13
N ASN A 245 -21.74 13.50 1.95
CA ASN A 245 -22.13 12.33 1.15
C ASN A 245 -21.24 11.14 1.47
N ARG A 246 -21.82 9.94 1.32
CA ARG A 246 -21.10 8.67 1.48
C ARG A 246 -20.45 8.31 0.16
N VAL A 247 -19.19 7.88 0.20
CA VAL A 247 -18.46 7.35 -0.96
C VAL A 247 -18.92 5.92 -1.21
N GLU A 248 -19.53 5.63 -2.34
CA GLU A 248 -19.95 4.27 -2.74
C GLU A 248 -18.83 3.53 -3.46
N GLU A 249 -18.03 4.23 -4.25
CA GLU A 249 -16.91 3.64 -4.97
C GLU A 249 -15.70 4.58 -4.96
N VAL A 250 -14.52 3.98 -4.85
CA VAL A 250 -13.23 4.62 -5.08
C VAL A 250 -12.43 3.72 -5.99
N TYR A 251 -12.08 4.21 -7.19
CA TYR A 251 -11.40 3.40 -8.19
C TYR A 251 -10.58 4.27 -9.13
N TYR A 252 -9.75 3.64 -9.96
CA TYR A 252 -8.92 4.33 -10.94
C TYR A 252 -9.39 4.08 -12.36
N GLU A 253 -9.29 5.12 -13.20
CA GLU A 253 -9.43 5.03 -14.66
C GLU A 253 -8.14 5.47 -15.34
N ALA A 254 -7.89 4.92 -16.53
CA ALA A 254 -6.84 5.36 -17.42
C ALA A 254 -7.41 6.36 -18.43
N ILE A 255 -6.84 7.57 -18.50
CA ILE A 255 -7.12 8.49 -19.61
C ILE A 255 -5.97 8.46 -20.61
N ASN A 256 -6.29 8.11 -21.85
CA ASN A 256 -5.39 8.26 -22.99
C ASN A 256 -5.24 9.75 -23.32
N THR A 257 -4.06 10.30 -23.10
CA THR A 257 -3.73 11.65 -23.57
C THR A 257 -3.28 11.59 -25.03
N LEU A 258 -3.49 12.69 -25.78
CA LEU A 258 -3.05 12.83 -27.17
C LEU A 258 -1.52 12.67 -27.36
N LYS A 259 -0.74 12.67 -26.26
CA LYS A 259 0.72 12.52 -26.22
C LYS A 259 1.19 11.10 -25.81
N GLU A 260 0.38 10.07 -26.06
CA GLU A 260 0.73 8.63 -25.88
C GLU A 260 1.02 8.13 -24.46
N ARG A 261 0.88 8.97 -23.41
CA ARG A 261 0.94 8.52 -22.01
C ARG A 261 -0.45 8.40 -21.41
N THR A 262 -0.77 7.22 -20.89
CA THR A 262 -1.90 7.00 -19.99
C THR A 262 -1.61 7.68 -18.66
N ARG A 263 -2.61 8.33 -18.07
CA ARG A 263 -2.50 8.95 -16.74
C ARG A 263 -3.55 8.37 -15.80
N PRO A 264 -3.21 8.17 -14.51
CA PRO A 264 -4.18 7.77 -13.52
C PRO A 264 -5.21 8.88 -13.29
N VAL A 265 -6.47 8.48 -13.19
CA VAL A 265 -7.54 9.32 -12.67
C VAL A 265 -8.22 8.58 -11.53
N LEU A 266 -8.03 9.07 -10.31
CA LEU A 266 -8.77 8.62 -9.16
C LEU A 266 -10.21 9.14 -9.26
N LYS A 267 -11.18 8.23 -9.19
CA LYS A 267 -12.61 8.51 -9.16
C LYS A 267 -13.14 8.20 -7.77
N MET A 268 -13.87 9.14 -7.18
CA MET A 268 -14.72 8.88 -6.03
C MET A 268 -16.17 9.15 -6.39
N VAL A 269 -17.00 8.11 -6.30
CA VAL A 269 -18.43 8.15 -6.60
C VAL A 269 -19.20 8.27 -5.29
N MET A 270 -19.98 9.33 -5.16
CA MET A 270 -20.83 9.54 -4.00
C MET A 270 -22.17 8.81 -4.17
N ASN A 271 -22.85 8.51 -3.06
CA ASN A 271 -24.18 7.90 -3.02
C ASN A 271 -25.30 8.72 -3.68
N THR A 272 -24.99 9.96 -4.07
CA THR A 272 -25.89 10.81 -4.85
C THR A 272 -25.64 10.73 -6.35
N GLY A 273 -24.70 9.88 -6.80
CA GLY A 273 -24.22 9.81 -8.19
C GLY A 273 -23.24 10.92 -8.59
N LYS A 274 -22.88 11.82 -7.65
CA LYS A 274 -21.87 12.86 -7.92
C LYS A 274 -20.49 12.23 -7.91
N ILE A 275 -19.62 12.69 -8.81
CA ILE A 275 -18.27 12.15 -8.92
C ILE A 275 -17.26 13.29 -8.78
N VAL A 276 -16.21 13.05 -7.98
CA VAL A 276 -14.99 13.85 -8.04
C VAL A 276 -13.91 13.02 -8.71
N SER A 277 -13.27 13.62 -9.71
CA SER A 277 -12.15 13.03 -10.45
C SER A 277 -10.89 13.78 -10.13
N ILE A 278 -9.82 13.07 -9.80
CA ILE A 278 -8.52 13.65 -9.47
C ILE A 278 -7.46 13.03 -10.38
N SER A 279 -6.66 13.85 -11.04
CA SER A 279 -5.63 13.41 -11.98
C SER A 279 -4.39 14.29 -11.86
N THR A 280 -3.34 13.91 -12.59
CA THR A 280 -2.14 14.74 -12.71
C THR A 280 -2.12 15.51 -14.03
N ASN A 281 -1.71 16.77 -13.99
CA ASN A 281 -1.46 17.56 -15.18
C ASN A 281 -0.07 18.19 -15.17
N THR A 282 0.52 18.23 -16.36
CA THR A 282 1.78 18.91 -16.66
C THR A 282 1.45 20.33 -17.06
N VAL A 283 1.92 21.31 -16.30
CA VAL A 283 1.94 22.70 -16.72
C VAL A 283 3.30 22.93 -17.39
N GLU A 284 3.31 23.10 -18.71
CA GLU A 284 4.51 23.50 -19.44
C GLU A 284 4.89 24.91 -18.95
N THR A 285 6.02 25.00 -18.24
CA THR A 285 6.67 26.28 -17.94
C THR A 285 7.94 26.38 -18.77
N ASP A 286 8.43 27.60 -19.03
CA ASP A 286 9.58 27.85 -19.89
C ASP A 286 10.90 27.21 -19.37
N GLU A 287 10.94 26.71 -18.13
CA GLU A 287 12.17 26.20 -17.49
C GLU A 287 12.08 24.77 -16.90
N GLU A 288 10.90 24.27 -16.47
CA GLU A 288 10.72 22.88 -15.96
C GLU A 288 9.29 22.35 -16.19
N GLU A 289 9.11 21.01 -16.24
CA GLU A 289 7.78 20.39 -16.15
C GLU A 289 7.26 20.47 -14.70
N ASP A 290 6.33 21.40 -14.44
CA ASP A 290 5.68 21.49 -13.14
C ASP A 290 4.41 20.61 -13.12
N TYR A 291 4.43 19.58 -12.27
CA TYR A 291 3.32 18.65 -12.08
C TYR A 291 2.40 19.14 -10.97
N ARG A 292 1.10 19.23 -11.30
CA ARG A 292 0.03 19.62 -10.38
C ARG A 292 -1.09 18.60 -10.40
N GLY A 293 -1.71 18.42 -9.24
CA GLY A 293 -2.94 17.64 -9.15
C GLY A 293 -4.10 18.49 -9.65
N ILE A 294 -4.96 17.91 -10.48
CA ILE A 294 -6.18 18.53 -10.99
C ILE A 294 -7.37 17.77 -10.43
N PHE A 295 -8.39 18.48 -9.98
CA PHE A 295 -9.68 17.88 -9.68
C PHE A 295 -10.82 18.58 -10.40
N ARG A 296 -11.86 17.79 -10.70
CA ARG A 296 -13.09 18.26 -11.32
C ARG A 296 -14.29 17.46 -10.81
N PHE A 297 -15.47 18.05 -10.96
CA PHE A 297 -16.73 17.40 -10.63
C PHE A 297 -17.46 16.94 -11.90
N GLU A 298 -18.05 15.75 -11.84
CA GLU A 298 -18.87 15.18 -12.90
C GLU A 298 -20.28 14.93 -12.35
N PHE A 299 -21.29 15.11 -13.22
CA PHE A 299 -22.72 15.15 -12.88
C PHE A 299 -23.51 14.16 -13.73
#